data_AF-W2T395-F1
#
_entry.id   AF-W2T395-F1
#
_cell.length_a   1.000
_cell.length_b   1.000
_cell.length_c   1.000
_cell.angle_alpha   90.00
_cell.angle_beta   90.00
_cell.angle_gamma   90.00
#
_symmetry.space_group_name_H-M   'P 1'
#
loop_
_entity.id
_entity.type
_entity.pdbx_description
1 polymer ?
#
loop_
_entity_poly.entity_id
_entity_poly.type
_entity_poly.pdbx_seq_one_letter_code
_entity_poly.pdbx_strand_id
1 'polypeptide(L)'
;MYYPPIIPVPYQVFYILIPTISIIGNAFIVYVTIRSRRLRNPCNIFIGLISLGDLLHMFAQYVMIISHNIIDDHVIRQNICVLWQSIPLLALFFSSILLLNVAIDRLLSLRTFYKQLVDEYKIKYVTAQTLPATIFAVGMLIWAAVEATPNEMVVCVVTAPMRGLLYDVFVNLIIVINVLIILCYTVFLLQVRKIQMSGQVMKNIYRSLIIISATVIFGWFSTTLIASFANIFRIKVEQLYVHLLAGLFVNFACATNFFVYYAVSNEYRQVFDEYLFIRRVKKAVGVTVVSSIATKTMDRASEFQSIRSKPTPVD
;
A
#
# COMPACT_ATOMS: atom_id res chain seq x y z
N MET A 1 33.78 -24.70 -4.08
CA MET A 1 32.69 -25.70 -3.93
C MET A 1 31.43 -24.97 -4.36
N TYR A 2 30.73 -25.40 -5.41
CA TYR A 2 29.53 -24.70 -5.90
C TYR A 2 28.32 -25.29 -5.18
N TYR A 3 27.71 -24.53 -4.27
CA TYR A 3 26.49 -24.94 -3.59
C TYR A 3 25.29 -24.71 -4.52
N PRO A 4 24.32 -25.63 -4.59
CA PRO A 4 23.13 -25.42 -5.38
C PRO A 4 22.29 -24.27 -4.78
N PRO A 5 21.66 -23.43 -5.62
CA PRO A 5 20.90 -22.29 -5.14
C PRO A 5 19.70 -22.73 -4.30
N ILE A 6 19.66 -22.26 -3.05
CA ILE A 6 18.53 -22.49 -2.11
C ILE A 6 17.24 -21.84 -2.63
N ILE A 7 17.34 -20.68 -3.29
CA ILE A 7 16.18 -19.98 -3.86
C ILE A 7 16.10 -20.31 -5.36
N PRO A 8 15.04 -20.98 -5.83
CA PRO A 8 14.89 -21.31 -7.25
C PRO A 8 14.86 -20.06 -8.14
N VAL A 9 15.44 -20.16 -9.34
CA VAL A 9 15.50 -19.07 -10.33
C VAL A 9 14.14 -18.39 -10.59
N PRO A 10 13.00 -19.11 -10.72
CA PRO A 10 11.70 -18.46 -10.89
C PRO A 10 11.33 -17.50 -9.75
N TYR A 11 11.65 -17.87 -8.50
CA TYR A 11 11.43 -17.00 -7.35
C TYR A 11 12.35 -15.77 -7.42
N GLN A 12 13.63 -15.95 -7.75
CA GLN A 12 14.55 -14.82 -7.88
C GLN A 12 14.06 -13.80 -8.92
N VAL A 13 13.63 -14.25 -10.10
CA VAL A 13 13.08 -13.38 -11.14
C VAL A 13 11.84 -12.62 -10.64
N PHE A 14 10.92 -13.31 -9.97
CA PHE A 14 9.74 -12.68 -9.38
C PHE A 14 10.10 -11.60 -8.34
N TYR A 15 11.00 -11.93 -7.42
CA TYR A 15 11.45 -11.06 -6.33
C TYR A 15 12.37 -9.92 -6.78
N ILE A 16 12.81 -9.91 -8.04
CA ILE A 16 13.40 -8.73 -8.68
C ILE A 16 12.30 -7.90 -9.34
N LEU A 17 11.50 -8.49 -10.22
CA LEU A 17 10.57 -7.74 -11.07
C LEU A 17 9.44 -7.08 -10.29
N ILE A 18 8.74 -7.83 -9.43
CA ILE A 18 7.57 -7.31 -8.72
C ILE A 18 7.96 -6.24 -7.70
N PRO A 19 8.98 -6.42 -6.85
CA PRO A 19 9.46 -5.36 -5.97
C PRO A 19 9.95 -4.13 -6.73
N THR A 20 10.57 -4.27 -7.91
CA THR A 20 10.94 -3.12 -8.75
C THR A 20 9.73 -2.29 -9.17
N ILE A 21 8.67 -2.94 -9.66
CA ILE A 21 7.42 -2.28 -10.03
C ILE A 21 6.81 -1.58 -8.81
N SER A 22 6.83 -2.26 -7.66
CA SER A 22 6.33 -1.72 -6.39
C SER A 22 7.11 -0.49 -5.92
N ILE A 23 8.45 -0.53 -5.96
CA ILE A 23 9.31 0.60 -5.58
C ILE A 23 9.01 1.82 -6.47
N ILE A 24 8.97 1.63 -7.79
CA ILE A 24 8.70 2.73 -8.74
C ILE A 24 7.30 3.30 -8.51
N GLY A 25 6.28 2.44 -8.42
CA GLY A 25 4.89 2.86 -8.24
C GLY A 25 4.67 3.61 -6.92
N ASN A 26 5.19 3.08 -5.82
CA ASN A 26 5.10 3.73 -4.51
C ASN A 26 5.93 5.01 -4.43
N ALA A 27 7.09 5.08 -5.09
CA ALA A 27 7.88 6.31 -5.21
C ALA A 27 7.07 7.41 -5.90
N PHE A 28 6.33 7.08 -6.96
CA PHE A 28 5.44 8.04 -7.60
C PHE A 28 4.32 8.52 -6.68
N ILE A 29 3.68 7.62 -5.91
CA ILE A 29 2.65 8.01 -4.94
C ILE A 29 3.21 8.98 -3.90
N VAL A 30 4.39 8.67 -3.33
CA VAL A 30 5.07 9.53 -2.36
C VAL A 30 5.38 10.90 -2.98
N TYR A 31 6.00 10.90 -4.18
CA TYR A 31 6.37 12.11 -4.89
C TYR A 31 5.17 13.03 -5.15
N VAL A 32 4.07 12.50 -5.69
CA VAL A 32 2.90 13.32 -5.98
C VAL A 32 2.19 13.81 -4.72
N THR A 33 2.21 13.01 -3.65
CA THR A 33 1.62 13.39 -2.36
C THR A 33 2.36 14.57 -1.74
N ILE A 34 3.70 14.59 -1.84
CA ILE A 34 4.52 15.72 -1.36
C ILE A 34 4.34 16.95 -2.25
N ARG A 35 4.33 16.76 -3.57
CA ARG A 35 4.36 17.87 -4.53
C ARG A 35 3.01 18.57 -4.68
N SER A 36 1.90 17.82 -4.68
CA SER A 36 0.58 18.35 -4.98
C SER A 36 -0.07 19.00 -3.76
N ARG A 37 -0.45 20.28 -3.87
CA ARG A 37 -1.27 20.93 -2.83
C ARG A 37 -2.67 20.31 -2.72
N ARG A 38 -3.18 19.71 -3.80
CA ARG A 38 -4.50 19.05 -3.83
C ARG A 38 -4.54 17.77 -2.97
N LEU A 39 -3.38 17.13 -2.75
CA LEU A 39 -3.27 15.88 -1.99
C LEU A 39 -2.89 16.09 -0.52
N ARG A 40 -3.08 17.29 0.03
CA ARG A 40 -2.68 17.58 1.42
C ARG A 40 -3.70 17.16 2.47
N ASN A 41 -4.82 16.53 2.12
CA ASN A 41 -5.79 16.05 3.13
C ASN A 41 -5.18 14.94 4.01
N PRO A 42 -5.56 14.81 5.30
CA PRO A 42 -4.96 13.84 6.23
C PRO A 42 -4.87 12.43 5.67
N CYS A 43 -5.95 11.92 5.05
CA CYS A 43 -5.87 10.59 4.46
C CYS A 43 -4.85 10.48 3.33
N ASN A 44 -4.73 11.50 2.47
CA ASN A 44 -3.74 11.46 1.38
C ASN A 44 -2.31 11.52 1.94
N ILE A 45 -2.10 12.20 3.08
CA ILE A 45 -0.84 12.14 3.83
C ILE A 45 -0.57 10.71 4.33
N PHE A 46 -1.57 10.05 4.94
CA PHE A 46 -1.41 8.66 5.37
C PHE A 46 -1.15 7.70 4.20
N ILE A 47 -1.81 7.89 3.06
CA ILE A 47 -1.52 7.13 1.83
C ILE A 47 -0.05 7.32 1.44
N GLY A 48 0.45 8.56 1.45
CA GLY A 48 1.86 8.85 1.19
C GLY A 48 2.80 8.16 2.18
N LEU A 49 2.46 8.14 3.47
CA LEU A 49 3.27 7.46 4.50
C LEU A 49 3.24 5.93 4.36
N ILE A 50 2.09 5.34 4.03
CA ILE A 50 1.98 3.90 3.73
C ILE A 50 2.80 3.57 2.49
N SER A 51 2.69 4.34 1.41
CA SER A 51 3.51 4.12 0.21
C SER A 51 5.00 4.31 0.47
N LEU A 52 5.39 5.23 1.36
CA LEU A 52 6.79 5.36 1.78
C LEU A 52 7.26 4.10 2.53
N GLY A 53 6.42 3.56 3.42
CA GLY A 53 6.75 2.33 4.12
C GLY A 53 6.75 1.09 3.21
N ASP A 54 5.81 0.97 2.27
CA ASP A 54 5.82 -0.08 1.25
C ASP A 54 7.09 0.00 0.38
N LEU A 55 7.48 1.20 -0.05
CA LEU A 55 8.72 1.43 -0.79
C LEU A 55 9.94 0.94 0.00
N LEU A 56 10.04 1.31 1.28
CA LEU A 56 11.16 0.92 2.13
C LEU A 56 11.17 -0.58 2.44
N HIS A 57 9.99 -1.18 2.64
CA HIS A 57 9.82 -2.61 2.82
C HIS A 57 10.28 -3.39 1.59
N MET A 58 9.97 -2.93 0.36
CA MET A 58 10.37 -3.67 -0.85
C MET A 58 11.89 -3.82 -1.02
N PHE A 59 12.71 -2.97 -0.38
CA PHE A 59 14.17 -3.19 -0.35
C PHE A 59 14.58 -4.48 0.37
N ALA A 60 13.73 -5.04 1.24
CA ALA A 60 13.97 -6.36 1.86
C ALA A 60 14.25 -7.46 0.83
N GLN A 61 13.57 -7.40 -0.32
CA GLN A 61 13.69 -8.41 -1.37
C GLN A 61 15.04 -8.30 -2.09
N TYR A 62 15.53 -7.07 -2.26
CA TYR A 62 16.89 -6.84 -2.76
C TYR A 62 17.94 -7.32 -1.78
N VAL A 63 17.78 -7.02 -0.49
CA VAL A 63 18.67 -7.53 0.57
C VAL A 63 18.73 -9.07 0.54
N MET A 64 17.56 -9.73 0.40
CA MET A 64 17.46 -11.18 0.27
C MET A 64 18.20 -11.71 -0.96
N ILE A 65 17.96 -11.17 -2.15
CA ILE A 65 18.59 -11.65 -3.39
C ILE A 65 20.10 -11.38 -3.42
N ILE A 66 20.53 -10.19 -2.98
CA ILE A 66 21.93 -9.80 -2.94
C ILE A 66 22.69 -10.70 -1.96
N SER A 67 22.17 -10.90 -0.74
CA SER A 67 22.79 -11.79 0.24
C SER A 67 22.85 -13.24 -0.24
N HIS A 68 21.83 -13.71 -0.97
CA HIS A 68 21.82 -15.05 -1.54
C HIS A 68 22.88 -15.23 -2.64
N ASN A 69 23.04 -14.26 -3.55
CA ASN A 69 23.90 -14.41 -4.73
C ASN A 69 25.38 -14.05 -4.49
N ILE A 70 25.68 -13.23 -3.48
CA ILE A 70 27.06 -12.81 -3.19
C ILE A 70 27.79 -13.78 -2.26
N ILE A 71 27.05 -14.57 -1.48
CA ILE A 71 27.63 -15.37 -0.40
C ILE A 71 27.64 -16.84 -0.83
N ASP A 72 28.82 -17.44 -0.82
CA ASP A 72 29.07 -18.76 -1.40
C ASP A 72 28.17 -19.86 -0.81
N ASP A 73 27.84 -19.77 0.48
CA ASP A 73 26.98 -20.73 1.19
C ASP A 73 25.50 -20.33 1.19
N HIS A 74 25.13 -19.23 0.53
CA HIS A 74 23.77 -18.67 0.47
C HIS A 74 23.12 -18.29 1.82
N VAL A 75 23.85 -18.42 2.93
CA VAL A 75 23.40 -18.17 4.29
C VAL A 75 24.28 -17.15 4.99
N ILE A 76 23.70 -16.34 5.86
CA ILE A 76 24.42 -15.34 6.64
C ILE A 76 24.10 -15.45 8.13
N ARG A 77 24.98 -14.88 8.96
CA ARG A 77 24.71 -14.78 10.39
C ARG A 77 23.46 -13.96 10.64
N GLN A 78 22.57 -14.47 11.49
CA GLN A 78 21.27 -13.86 11.76
C GLN A 78 21.39 -12.39 12.23
N ASN A 79 22.34 -12.06 13.10
CA ASN A 79 22.57 -10.69 13.56
C ASN A 79 22.91 -9.69 12.43
N ILE A 80 23.70 -10.11 11.44
CA ILE A 80 24.00 -9.30 10.24
C ILE A 80 22.74 -9.13 9.40
N CYS A 81 21.95 -10.20 9.24
CA CYS A 81 20.67 -10.12 8.55
C CYS A 81 19.71 -9.13 9.21
N VAL A 82 19.60 -9.16 10.54
CA VAL A 82 18.75 -8.23 11.31
C VAL A 82 19.16 -6.78 11.06
N LEU A 83 20.47 -6.50 11.01
CA LEU A 83 20.97 -5.16 10.70
C LEU A 83 20.60 -4.74 9.27
N TRP A 84 20.80 -5.60 8.27
CA TRP A 84 20.51 -5.31 6.87
C TRP A 84 19.00 -5.17 6.60
N GLN A 85 18.18 -5.94 7.31
CA GLN A 85 16.71 -5.90 7.22
C GLN A 85 16.07 -4.86 8.16
N SER A 86 16.85 -4.12 8.95
CA SER A 86 16.31 -3.20 9.97
C SER A 86 15.37 -2.13 9.39
N ILE A 87 15.78 -1.45 8.32
CA ILE A 87 14.98 -0.42 7.64
C ILE A 87 13.72 -1.03 7.00
N PRO A 88 13.81 -2.10 6.18
CA PRO A 88 12.63 -2.75 5.64
C PRO A 88 11.66 -3.26 6.71
N LEU A 89 12.18 -3.81 7.82
CA LEU A 89 11.37 -4.37 8.90
C LEU A 89 10.64 -3.27 9.67
N LEU A 90 11.30 -2.15 9.96
CA LEU A 90 10.66 -0.96 10.52
C LEU A 90 9.50 -0.49 9.63
N ALA A 91 9.74 -0.42 8.33
CA ALA A 91 8.77 0.03 7.35
C ALA A 91 7.57 -0.90 7.21
N LEU A 92 7.79 -2.22 7.32
CA LEU A 92 6.73 -3.24 7.35
C LEU A 92 5.80 -3.04 8.56
N PHE A 93 6.36 -2.92 9.76
CA PHE A 93 5.56 -2.71 10.97
C PHE A 93 4.81 -1.38 10.95
N PHE A 94 5.48 -0.32 10.51
CA PHE A 94 4.90 1.02 10.42
C PHE A 94 3.69 1.06 9.46
N SER A 95 3.84 0.52 8.25
CA SER A 95 2.79 0.52 7.23
C SER A 95 1.57 -0.29 7.65
N SER A 96 1.80 -1.41 8.36
CA SER A 96 0.73 -2.31 8.82
C SER A 96 -0.22 -1.60 9.79
N ILE A 97 0.31 -0.84 10.74
CA ILE A 97 -0.51 -0.07 11.69
C ILE A 97 -1.19 1.13 10.98
N LEU A 98 -0.47 1.80 10.08
CA LEU A 98 -1.04 2.93 9.34
C LEU A 98 -2.23 2.54 8.46
N LEU A 99 -2.25 1.33 7.90
CA LEU A 99 -3.40 0.82 7.14
C LEU A 99 -4.68 0.79 7.97
N LEU A 100 -4.59 0.37 9.25
CA LEU A 100 -5.72 0.44 10.17
C LEU A 100 -6.12 1.88 10.49
N ASN A 101 -5.14 2.75 10.75
CA ASN A 101 -5.40 4.16 11.04
C ASN A 101 -6.11 4.86 9.88
N VAL A 102 -5.77 4.54 8.63
CA VAL A 102 -6.49 5.03 7.45
C VAL A 102 -7.95 4.56 7.43
N ALA A 103 -8.20 3.27 7.73
CA ALA A 103 -9.57 2.76 7.79
C ALA A 103 -10.40 3.48 8.87
N ILE A 104 -9.79 3.78 10.02
CA ILE A 104 -10.39 4.56 11.10
C ILE A 104 -10.63 6.02 10.66
N ASP A 105 -9.64 6.67 10.05
CA ASP A 105 -9.76 8.03 9.50
C ASP A 105 -10.95 8.13 8.52
N ARG A 106 -11.15 7.13 7.66
CA ARG A 106 -12.31 7.10 6.76
C ARG A 106 -13.63 6.99 7.50
N LEU A 107 -13.72 6.18 8.56
CA LEU A 107 -14.91 6.11 9.38
C LEU A 107 -15.17 7.44 10.12
N LEU A 108 -14.12 8.07 10.65
CA LEU A 108 -14.21 9.37 11.32
C LEU A 108 -14.62 10.48 10.35
N SER A 109 -14.19 10.43 9.09
CA SER A 109 -14.52 11.42 8.06
C SER A 109 -16.01 11.57 7.77
N LEU A 110 -16.83 10.59 8.17
CA LEU A 110 -18.30 10.66 8.09
C LEU A 110 -18.94 11.48 9.23
N ARG A 111 -18.18 11.82 10.27
CA ARG A 111 -18.68 12.57 11.43
C ARG A 111 -18.47 14.07 11.24
N THR A 112 -19.41 14.87 11.74
CA THR A 112 -19.38 16.33 11.62
C THR A 112 -18.19 16.96 12.34
N PHE A 113 -17.82 16.43 13.52
CA PHE A 113 -16.66 16.91 14.29
C PHE A 113 -15.31 16.70 13.59
N TYR A 114 -15.22 15.75 12.66
CA TYR A 114 -13.97 15.47 11.94
C TYR A 114 -13.54 16.68 11.11
N LYS A 115 -14.50 17.38 10.48
CA LYS A 115 -14.19 18.59 9.70
C LYS A 115 -13.55 19.66 10.58
N GLN A 116 -14.13 19.94 11.74
CA GLN A 116 -13.58 20.89 12.72
C GLN A 116 -12.19 20.47 13.20
N LEU A 117 -12.00 19.18 13.52
CA LEU A 117 -10.71 18.66 13.99
C LEU A 117 -9.61 18.78 12.93
N VAL A 118 -9.92 18.50 11.66
CA VAL A 118 -8.96 18.54 10.56
C VAL A 118 -8.66 19.98 10.13
N ASP A 119 -9.64 20.88 10.14
CA ASP A 119 -9.44 22.26 9.72
C ASP A 119 -8.58 23.05 10.72
N GLU A 120 -8.79 22.83 12.03
CA GLU A 120 -8.06 23.57 13.08
C GLU A 120 -6.77 22.87 13.54
N TYR A 121 -6.76 21.54 13.61
CA TYR A 121 -5.70 20.77 14.28
C TYR A 121 -5.07 19.68 13.41
N LYS A 122 -5.08 19.86 12.09
CA LYS A 122 -4.55 18.91 11.10
C LYS A 122 -3.24 18.24 11.49
N ILE A 123 -2.21 19.03 11.82
CA ILE A 123 -0.87 18.51 12.12
C ILE A 123 -0.92 17.67 13.40
N LYS A 124 -1.62 18.14 14.44
CA LYS A 124 -1.76 17.39 15.69
C LYS A 124 -2.50 16.07 15.46
N TYR A 125 -3.54 16.07 14.62
CA TYR A 125 -4.28 14.86 14.25
C TYR A 125 -3.41 13.82 13.53
N VAL A 126 -2.69 14.25 12.48
CA VAL A 126 -1.80 13.36 11.72
C VAL A 126 -0.69 12.82 12.62
N THR A 127 -0.07 13.66 13.45
CA THR A 127 0.96 13.22 14.40
C THR A 127 0.38 12.26 15.43
N ALA A 128 -0.80 12.52 15.99
CA ALA A 128 -1.43 11.65 16.98
C ALA A 128 -1.76 10.26 16.45
N GLN A 129 -2.05 10.11 15.15
CA GLN A 129 -2.25 8.79 14.53
C GLN A 129 -0.95 8.14 14.05
N THR A 130 0.03 8.92 13.61
CA THR A 130 1.30 8.36 13.11
C THR A 130 2.21 7.93 14.26
N LEU A 131 2.18 8.64 15.39
CA LEU A 131 3.05 8.39 16.54
C LEU A 131 2.88 6.97 17.13
N PRO A 132 1.65 6.45 17.37
CA PRO A 132 1.48 5.06 17.82
C PRO A 132 2.05 4.03 16.84
N ALA A 133 1.91 4.26 15.53
CA ALA A 133 2.47 3.38 14.51
C ALA A 133 4.01 3.38 14.57
N THR A 134 4.63 4.54 14.73
CA THR A 134 6.09 4.66 14.88
C THR A 134 6.59 4.00 16.16
N ILE A 135 5.94 4.25 17.30
CA ILE A 135 6.32 3.64 18.59
C ILE A 135 6.25 2.12 18.50
N PHE A 136 5.16 1.60 17.95
CA PHE A 136 4.98 0.16 17.73
C PHE A 136 6.08 -0.42 16.84
N ALA A 137 6.35 0.21 15.69
CA ALA A 137 7.35 -0.26 14.74
C ALA A 137 8.77 -0.28 15.33
N VAL A 138 9.14 0.77 16.07
CA VAL A 138 10.43 0.84 16.75
C VAL A 138 10.53 -0.20 17.86
N GLY A 139 9.47 -0.40 18.65
CA GLY A 139 9.43 -1.41 19.70
C GLY A 139 9.64 -2.83 19.16
N MET A 140 8.95 -3.18 18.06
CA MET A 140 9.12 -4.48 17.40
C MET A 140 10.51 -4.66 16.80
N LEU A 141 11.10 -3.59 16.22
CA LEU A 141 12.47 -3.65 15.70
C LEU A 141 13.51 -3.85 16.82
N ILE A 142 13.35 -3.15 17.95
CA ILE A 142 14.23 -3.33 19.12
C ILE A 142 14.11 -4.77 19.64
N TRP A 143 12.91 -5.31 19.73
CA TRP A 143 12.71 -6.70 20.13
C TRP A 143 13.43 -7.67 19.18
N ALA A 144 13.29 -7.48 17.86
CA ALA A 144 14.02 -8.27 16.85
C ALA A 144 15.54 -8.18 17.00
N ALA A 145 16.06 -7.00 17.36
CA ALA A 145 17.49 -6.78 17.57
C ALA A 145 18.01 -7.44 18.86
N VAL A 146 17.20 -7.45 19.94
CA VAL A 146 17.56 -8.09 21.22
C VAL A 146 17.57 -9.61 21.10
N GLU A 147 16.64 -10.19 20.33
CA GLU A 147 16.58 -11.64 20.07
C GLU A 147 17.54 -12.11 18.96
N ALA A 148 18.36 -11.21 18.40
CA ALA A 148 19.30 -11.56 17.34
C ALA A 148 20.46 -12.42 17.89
N THR A 149 20.65 -13.62 17.34
CA THR A 149 21.75 -14.51 17.73
C THR A 149 22.91 -14.46 16.71
N PRO A 150 24.18 -14.46 17.16
CA PRO A 150 25.34 -14.39 16.25
C PRO A 150 25.80 -15.77 15.71
N ASN A 151 25.26 -16.86 16.27
CA ASN A 151 25.73 -18.24 16.03
C ASN A 151 24.88 -18.99 15.02
N GLU A 152 23.73 -18.45 14.61
CA GLU A 152 22.84 -19.11 13.67
C GLU A 152 22.98 -18.54 12.26
N MET A 153 23.05 -19.46 11.30
CA MET A 153 23.12 -19.16 9.87
C MET A 153 21.72 -19.27 9.27
N VAL A 154 21.29 -18.23 8.56
CA VAL A 154 19.94 -18.12 7.99
C VAL A 154 20.00 -17.54 6.58
N VAL A 155 19.01 -17.88 5.75
CA VAL A 155 18.76 -17.16 4.49
C VAL A 155 18.13 -15.82 4.85
N CYS A 156 18.68 -14.70 4.37
CA CYS A 156 18.28 -13.37 4.82
C CYS A 156 16.99 -12.85 4.16
N VAL A 157 15.90 -13.55 4.45
CA VAL A 157 14.54 -13.14 4.11
C VAL A 157 14.01 -12.13 5.15
N VAL A 158 12.98 -11.36 4.80
CA VAL A 158 12.38 -10.35 5.70
C VAL A 158 11.85 -10.94 7.02
N THR A 159 11.49 -12.23 7.02
CA THR A 159 11.00 -12.94 8.20
C THR A 159 12.11 -13.55 9.05
N ALA A 160 13.36 -13.62 8.57
CA ALA A 160 14.47 -14.20 9.33
C ALA A 160 14.78 -13.50 10.66
N PRO A 161 14.64 -12.16 10.78
CA PRO A 161 14.75 -11.47 12.07
C PRO A 161 13.60 -11.78 13.05
N MET A 162 12.45 -12.23 12.55
CA MET A 162 11.26 -12.52 13.35
C MET A 162 11.21 -14.01 13.71
N ARG A 163 11.61 -14.36 14.93
CA ARG A 163 11.69 -15.76 15.39
C ARG A 163 10.87 -16.01 16.65
N GLY A 164 10.44 -17.26 16.81
CA GLY A 164 9.68 -17.71 17.98
C GLY A 164 8.49 -16.81 18.30
N LEU A 165 8.45 -16.32 19.54
CA LEU A 165 7.36 -15.49 20.06
C LEU A 165 7.15 -14.20 19.26
N LEU A 166 8.23 -13.56 18.78
CA LEU A 166 8.13 -12.32 18.00
C LEU A 166 7.36 -12.54 16.69
N TYR A 167 7.62 -13.67 16.01
CA TYR A 167 6.92 -14.05 14.79
C TYR A 167 5.43 -14.31 15.07
N ASP A 168 5.12 -15.08 16.12
CA ASP A 168 3.75 -15.41 16.48
C ASP A 168 2.94 -14.17 16.88
N VAL A 169 3.53 -13.27 17.66
CA VAL A 169 2.92 -11.98 18.04
C VAL A 169 2.65 -11.15 16.78
N PHE A 170 3.62 -11.04 15.87
CA PHE A 170 3.45 -10.29 14.64
C PHE A 170 2.32 -10.85 13.76
N VAL A 171 2.32 -12.17 13.50
CA VAL A 171 1.30 -12.80 12.66
C VAL A 171 -0.10 -12.65 13.28
N ASN A 172 -0.24 -12.89 14.58
CA ASN A 172 -1.51 -12.73 15.28
C ASN A 172 -2.01 -11.28 15.23
N LEU A 173 -1.11 -10.31 15.39
CA LEU A 173 -1.45 -8.90 15.29
C LEU A 173 -1.92 -8.53 13.87
N ILE A 174 -1.24 -9.01 12.84
CA ILE A 174 -1.64 -8.77 11.44
C ILE A 174 -3.04 -9.34 11.16
N ILE A 175 -3.36 -10.53 11.69
CA ILE A 175 -4.70 -11.10 11.58
C ILE A 175 -5.73 -10.17 12.24
N VAL A 176 -5.48 -9.74 13.47
CA VAL A 176 -6.37 -8.81 14.20
C VAL A 176 -6.55 -7.50 13.44
N ILE A 177 -5.46 -6.90 12.96
CA ILE A 177 -5.48 -5.66 12.16
C ILE A 177 -6.35 -5.84 10.91
N ASN A 178 -6.16 -6.92 10.15
CA ASN A 178 -6.94 -7.19 8.94
C ASN A 178 -8.43 -7.33 9.24
N VAL A 179 -8.80 -8.02 10.32
CA VAL A 179 -10.20 -8.13 10.77
C VAL A 179 -10.78 -6.76 11.12
N LEU A 180 -10.04 -5.93 11.86
CA LEU A 180 -10.46 -4.58 12.21
C LEU A 180 -10.63 -3.68 10.97
N ILE A 181 -9.73 -3.78 9.99
CA ILE A 181 -9.85 -3.05 8.72
C ILE A 181 -11.14 -3.42 7.98
N ILE A 182 -11.45 -4.72 7.87
CA ILE A 182 -12.70 -5.20 7.26
C ILE A 182 -13.91 -4.63 7.98
N LEU A 183 -13.90 -4.67 9.32
CA LEU A 183 -14.98 -4.14 10.14
C LEU A 183 -15.15 -2.63 9.93
N CYS A 184 -14.07 -1.86 9.95
CA CYS A 184 -14.09 -0.42 9.71
C CYS A 184 -14.68 -0.08 8.32
N TYR A 185 -14.23 -0.74 7.25
CA TYR A 185 -14.76 -0.49 5.91
C TYR A 185 -16.20 -0.95 5.74
N THR A 186 -16.59 -2.06 6.39
CA THR A 186 -17.98 -2.53 6.37
C THR A 186 -18.89 -1.49 7.02
N VAL A 187 -18.54 -1.01 8.22
CA VAL A 187 -19.32 0.04 8.91
C VAL A 187 -19.34 1.33 8.09
N PHE A 188 -18.21 1.73 7.53
CA PHE A 188 -18.11 2.90 6.63
C PHE A 188 -19.07 2.78 5.44
N LEU A 189 -19.09 1.64 4.75
CA LEU A 189 -19.97 1.39 3.61
C LEU A 189 -21.46 1.42 4.00
N LEU A 190 -21.81 0.83 5.15
CA LEU A 190 -23.18 0.87 5.68
C LEU A 190 -23.63 2.31 5.99
N GLN A 191 -22.77 3.10 6.62
CA GLN A 191 -23.07 4.51 6.94
C GLN A 191 -23.17 5.37 5.67
N VAL A 192 -22.28 5.19 4.69
CA VAL A 192 -22.35 5.91 3.40
C VAL A 192 -23.63 5.58 2.64
N ARG A 193 -24.07 4.31 2.64
CA ARG A 193 -25.35 3.91 2.03
C ARG A 193 -26.54 4.59 2.72
N LYS A 194 -26.51 4.70 4.04
CA LYS A 194 -27.57 5.34 4.83
C LYS A 194 -27.66 6.86 4.63
N ILE A 195 -26.52 7.53 4.39
CA ILE A 195 -26.43 9.00 4.32
C ILE A 195 -26.66 9.54 2.89
N GLN A 196 -26.87 8.68 1.88
CA GLN A 196 -27.16 9.08 0.50
C GLN A 196 -26.19 10.19 0.00
N MET A 197 -24.87 10.00 0.20
CA MET A 197 -23.88 11.03 -0.12
C MET A 197 -23.89 11.41 -1.62
N SER A 198 -24.26 12.66 -1.90
CA SER A 198 -24.47 13.23 -3.25
C SER A 198 -23.20 13.74 -3.95
N GLY A 199 -22.01 13.21 -3.64
CA GLY A 199 -20.75 13.67 -4.22
C GLY A 199 -19.98 12.59 -4.99
N GLN A 200 -20.05 12.59 -6.33
CA GLN A 200 -19.36 11.64 -7.21
C GLN A 200 -17.83 11.57 -6.99
N VAL A 201 -17.22 12.67 -6.50
CA VAL A 201 -15.77 12.78 -6.23
C VAL A 201 -15.38 12.00 -4.97
N MET A 202 -16.15 12.14 -3.88
CA MET A 202 -15.93 11.35 -2.65
C MET A 202 -16.07 9.85 -2.93
N LYS A 203 -16.95 9.48 -3.87
CA LYS A 203 -17.19 8.08 -4.28
C LYS A 203 -15.95 7.34 -4.78
N ASN A 204 -15.11 8.06 -5.50
CA ASN A 204 -13.98 7.43 -6.19
C ASN A 204 -12.76 7.27 -5.27
N ILE A 205 -12.56 8.18 -4.31
CA ILE A 205 -11.44 8.14 -3.35
C ILE A 205 -11.62 6.99 -2.35
N TYR A 206 -12.83 6.79 -1.81
CA TYR A 206 -13.04 5.67 -0.89
C TYR A 206 -13.03 4.31 -1.62
N ARG A 207 -13.44 4.27 -2.90
CA ARG A 207 -13.41 3.04 -3.71
C ARG A 207 -11.98 2.56 -3.94
N SER A 208 -11.03 3.46 -4.23
CA SER A 208 -9.61 3.07 -4.39
C SER A 208 -9.04 2.52 -3.09
N LEU A 209 -9.38 3.13 -1.95
CA LEU A 209 -8.87 2.68 -0.65
C LEU A 209 -9.43 1.33 -0.22
N ILE A 210 -10.72 1.10 -0.42
CA ILE A 210 -11.32 -0.22 -0.16
C ILE A 210 -10.66 -1.29 -1.02
N ILE A 211 -10.40 -1.00 -2.30
CA ILE A 211 -9.73 -1.95 -3.19
C ILE A 211 -8.30 -2.23 -2.72
N ILE A 212 -7.54 -1.21 -2.34
CA ILE A 212 -6.15 -1.36 -1.87
C ILE A 212 -6.09 -2.12 -0.55
N SER A 213 -6.94 -1.76 0.40
CA SER A 213 -7.03 -2.50 1.65
C SER A 213 -7.49 -3.93 1.42
N ALA A 214 -8.43 -4.18 0.50
CA ALA A 214 -8.82 -5.53 0.12
C ALA A 214 -7.66 -6.32 -0.50
N THR A 215 -6.86 -5.73 -1.41
CA THR A 215 -5.70 -6.42 -1.99
C THR A 215 -4.66 -6.78 -0.93
N VAL A 216 -4.42 -5.90 0.04
CA VAL A 216 -3.51 -6.17 1.17
C VAL A 216 -4.06 -7.28 2.06
N ILE A 217 -5.34 -7.19 2.43
CA ILE A 217 -6.03 -8.23 3.22
C ILE A 217 -5.96 -9.58 2.50
N PHE A 218 -6.25 -9.64 1.20
CA PHE A 218 -6.15 -10.87 0.42
C PHE A 218 -4.71 -11.40 0.37
N GLY A 219 -3.71 -10.52 0.28
CA GLY A 219 -2.29 -10.91 0.31
C GLY A 219 -1.89 -11.59 1.61
N TRP A 220 -2.26 -10.99 2.75
CA TRP A 220 -1.99 -11.56 4.07
C TRP A 220 -2.86 -12.77 4.40
N PHE A 221 -4.14 -12.77 4.02
CA PHE A 221 -5.05 -13.88 4.24
C PHE A 221 -4.59 -15.13 3.48
N SER A 222 -4.17 -14.97 2.22
CA SER A 222 -3.60 -16.08 1.43
C SER A 222 -2.35 -16.64 2.11
N THR A 223 -1.50 -15.77 2.66
CA THR A 223 -0.31 -16.15 3.42
C THR A 223 -0.65 -17.00 4.66
N THR A 224 -1.59 -16.54 5.47
CA THR A 224 -2.01 -17.25 6.69
C THR A 224 -2.67 -18.59 6.37
N LEU A 225 -3.48 -18.66 5.30
CA LEU A 225 -4.12 -19.88 4.86
C LEU A 225 -3.10 -20.94 4.40
N ILE A 226 -2.10 -20.54 3.62
CA ILE A 226 -1.01 -21.42 3.16
C ILE A 226 -0.19 -21.94 4.35
N ALA A 227 0.17 -21.07 5.30
CA ALA A 227 0.89 -21.46 6.50
C ALA A 227 0.09 -22.46 7.37
N SER A 228 -1.21 -22.21 7.51
CA SER A 228 -2.11 -23.08 8.29
C SER A 228 -2.29 -24.44 7.63
N PHE A 229 -2.45 -24.47 6.30
CA PHE A 229 -2.53 -25.71 5.52
C PHE A 229 -1.23 -26.53 5.65
N ALA A 230 -0.06 -25.92 5.50
CA ALA A 230 1.22 -26.61 5.65
C ALA A 230 1.38 -27.27 7.04
N ASN A 231 0.95 -26.56 8.10
CA ASN A 231 0.97 -27.07 9.47
C ASN A 231 -0.03 -28.22 9.71
N ILE A 232 -1.26 -28.10 9.20
CA ILE A 232 -2.32 -29.12 9.36
C ILE A 232 -1.92 -30.43 8.67
N PHE A 233 -1.40 -30.34 7.45
CA PHE A 233 -1.02 -31.52 6.67
C PHE A 233 0.36 -32.07 7.04
N ARG A 234 1.05 -31.48 8.03
CA ARG A 234 2.40 -31.84 8.48
C ARG A 234 3.38 -32.05 7.30
N ILE A 235 3.20 -31.27 6.24
CA ILE A 235 4.05 -31.39 5.07
C ILE A 235 5.43 -30.88 5.51
N LYS A 236 6.45 -31.75 5.44
CA LYS A 236 7.85 -31.39 5.71
C LYS A 236 8.40 -30.49 4.59
N VAL A 237 7.74 -29.37 4.33
CA VAL A 237 8.30 -28.31 3.49
C VAL A 237 9.18 -27.46 4.39
N GLU A 238 10.40 -27.13 3.93
CA GLU A 238 11.21 -26.17 4.66
C GLU A 238 10.43 -24.86 4.79
N GLN A 239 10.42 -24.31 6.01
CA GLN A 239 9.67 -23.10 6.37
C GLN A 239 9.99 -21.92 5.42
N LEU A 240 11.20 -21.91 4.86
CA LEU A 240 11.66 -20.96 3.85
C LEU A 240 10.76 -20.93 2.59
N TYR A 241 10.38 -22.08 2.04
CA TYR A 241 9.53 -22.12 0.83
C TYR A 241 8.10 -21.64 1.12
N VAL A 242 7.59 -21.89 2.32
CA VAL A 242 6.29 -21.38 2.76
C VAL A 242 6.35 -19.85 2.84
N HIS A 243 7.42 -19.29 3.40
CA HIS A 243 7.66 -17.84 3.47
C HIS A 243 7.84 -17.20 2.09
N LEU A 244 8.54 -17.86 1.16
CA LEU A 244 8.70 -17.39 -0.22
C LEU A 244 7.36 -17.43 -0.98
N LEU A 245 6.58 -18.49 -0.83
CA LEU A 245 5.27 -18.59 -1.47
C LEU A 245 4.29 -17.55 -0.91
N ALA A 246 4.26 -17.38 0.41
CA ALA A 246 3.49 -16.35 1.09
C ALA A 246 3.88 -14.94 0.62
N GLY A 247 5.18 -14.69 0.53
CA GLY A 247 5.70 -13.41 0.09
C GLY A 247 5.26 -13.04 -1.34
N LEU A 248 4.98 -13.99 -2.23
CA LEU A 248 4.48 -13.68 -3.57
C LEU A 248 3.22 -12.80 -3.52
N PHE A 249 2.26 -13.18 -2.68
CA PHE A 249 0.97 -12.50 -2.58
C PHE A 249 1.09 -11.10 -1.98
N VAL A 250 1.90 -10.96 -0.92
CA VAL A 250 2.13 -9.67 -0.25
C VAL A 250 2.88 -8.71 -1.17
N ASN A 251 3.93 -9.17 -1.85
CA ASN A 251 4.70 -8.33 -2.77
C ASN A 251 3.86 -7.91 -3.99
N PHE A 252 3.03 -8.82 -4.51
CA PHE A 252 2.10 -8.49 -5.59
C PHE A 252 1.09 -7.43 -5.14
N ALA A 253 0.50 -7.57 -3.95
CA ALA A 253 -0.41 -6.57 -3.40
C ALA A 253 0.24 -5.17 -3.32
N CYS A 254 1.46 -5.07 -2.77
CA CYS A 254 2.19 -3.80 -2.71
C CYS A 254 2.46 -3.20 -4.10
N ALA A 255 2.73 -4.04 -5.12
CA ALA A 255 2.94 -3.58 -6.50
C ALA A 255 1.66 -3.03 -7.16
N THR A 256 0.48 -3.51 -6.76
CA THR A 256 -0.80 -3.06 -7.34
C THR A 256 -1.24 -1.67 -6.90
N ASN A 257 -0.71 -1.14 -5.79
CA ASN A 257 -1.14 0.13 -5.18
C ASN A 257 -1.19 1.30 -6.17
N PHE A 258 -0.10 1.49 -6.93
CA PHE A 258 -0.02 2.57 -7.92
C PHE A 258 -1.10 2.45 -9.00
N PHE A 259 -1.29 1.25 -9.55
CA PHE A 259 -2.27 1.02 -10.60
C PHE A 259 -3.70 1.24 -10.09
N VAL A 260 -4.01 0.82 -8.87
CA VAL A 260 -5.33 1.05 -8.27
C VAL A 260 -5.58 2.54 -8.04
N TYR A 261 -4.60 3.29 -7.50
CA TYR A 261 -4.76 4.74 -7.34
C TYR A 261 -4.91 5.45 -8.69
N TYR A 262 -4.14 5.05 -9.70
CA TYR A 262 -4.24 5.62 -11.04
C TYR A 262 -5.59 5.31 -11.72
N ALA A 263 -6.09 4.08 -11.60
CA ALA A 263 -7.32 3.66 -12.28
C ALA A 263 -8.60 4.16 -11.59
N VAL A 264 -8.62 4.17 -10.25
CA VAL A 264 -9.84 4.36 -9.46
C VAL A 264 -9.96 5.76 -8.87
N SER A 265 -8.86 6.39 -8.47
CA SER A 265 -8.89 7.72 -7.85
C SER A 265 -8.70 8.83 -8.88
N ASN A 266 -9.75 9.62 -9.11
CA ASN A 266 -9.69 10.77 -10.02
C ASN A 266 -8.66 11.81 -9.59
N GLU A 267 -8.51 12.06 -8.28
CA GLU A 267 -7.57 13.04 -7.75
C GLU A 267 -6.12 12.61 -8.01
N TYR A 268 -5.79 11.37 -7.66
CA TYR A 268 -4.45 10.82 -7.92
C TYR A 268 -4.18 10.74 -9.42
N ARG A 269 -5.13 10.28 -10.24
CA ARG A 269 -4.98 10.23 -11.71
C ARG A 269 -4.69 11.59 -12.32
N GLN A 270 -5.42 12.64 -11.94
CA GLN A 270 -5.19 14.00 -12.44
C GLN A 270 -3.80 14.50 -12.07
N VAL A 271 -3.38 14.27 -10.83
CA VAL A 271 -2.07 14.69 -10.33
C VAL A 271 -0.95 13.89 -11.01
N PHE A 272 -1.12 12.58 -11.22
CA PHE A 272 -0.18 11.76 -11.98
C PHE A 272 -0.04 12.24 -13.43
N ASP A 273 -1.15 12.52 -14.12
CA ASP A 273 -1.12 13.02 -15.49
C ASP A 273 -0.45 14.41 -15.59
N GLU A 274 -0.57 15.24 -14.54
CA GLU A 274 0.05 16.57 -14.43
C GLU A 274 1.55 16.51 -14.16
N TYR A 275 1.99 15.72 -13.17
CA TYR A 275 3.39 15.73 -12.71
C TYR A 275 4.29 14.68 -13.38
N LEU A 276 3.76 13.52 -13.78
CA LEU A 276 4.56 12.48 -14.44
C LEU A 276 4.58 12.67 -15.97
N PHE A 277 3.99 13.76 -16.48
CA PHE A 277 3.80 14.01 -17.91
C PHE A 277 3.27 12.79 -18.68
N ILE A 278 2.49 11.90 -18.02
CA ILE A 278 1.84 10.75 -18.65
C ILE A 278 0.92 11.23 -19.78
N ARG A 279 0.47 12.49 -19.73
CA ARG A 279 -0.24 13.15 -20.83
C ARG A 279 0.60 13.32 -22.11
N ARG A 280 1.91 13.57 -21.99
CA ARG A 280 2.84 13.61 -23.14
C ARG A 280 3.12 12.21 -23.67
N VAL A 281 3.27 11.22 -22.79
CA VAL A 281 3.42 9.80 -23.19
C VAL A 281 2.14 9.29 -23.87
N LYS A 282 0.94 9.56 -23.31
CA LYS A 282 -0.35 9.25 -23.98
C LYS A 282 -0.50 9.92 -25.34
N LYS A 283 -0.05 11.19 -25.46
CA LYS A 283 -0.09 11.92 -26.73
C LYS A 283 0.94 11.40 -27.74
N ALA A 284 2.08 10.88 -27.26
CA ALA A 284 3.10 10.23 -28.10
C ALA A 284 2.73 8.78 -28.50
N VAL A 285 1.98 8.06 -27.63
CA VAL A 285 1.53 6.68 -27.83
C VAL A 285 0.14 6.62 -28.50
N GLY A 286 -0.47 7.77 -28.85
CA GLY A 286 -1.73 7.81 -29.59
C GLY A 286 -2.98 7.35 -28.81
N VAL A 287 -2.88 7.17 -27.49
CA VAL A 287 -4.02 6.78 -26.66
C VAL A 287 -4.93 7.98 -26.45
N THR A 288 -5.93 8.09 -27.31
CA THR A 288 -6.91 9.17 -27.29
C THR A 288 -7.92 8.87 -26.19
N VAL A 289 -7.61 9.29 -24.95
CA VAL A 289 -8.62 9.30 -23.89
C VAL A 289 -9.57 10.45 -24.19
N VAL A 290 -10.77 10.10 -24.68
CA VAL A 290 -11.90 11.02 -24.80
C VAL A 290 -12.18 11.58 -23.40
N SER A 291 -11.67 12.78 -23.16
CA SER A 291 -11.98 13.57 -21.96
C SER A 291 -13.43 14.01 -22.07
N SER A 292 -14.29 13.52 -21.16
CA SER A 292 -15.70 13.91 -21.06
C SER A 292 -15.94 15.39 -20.68
N ILE A 293 -14.90 16.22 -20.75
CA ILE A 293 -14.98 17.67 -20.58
C ILE A 293 -15.44 18.34 -21.90
N ALA A 294 -15.16 17.73 -23.06
CA ALA A 294 -15.56 18.27 -24.35
C ALA A 294 -17.08 18.18 -24.61
N THR A 295 -17.76 17.17 -24.08
CA THR A 295 -19.22 17.00 -24.28
C THR A 295 -20.02 18.08 -23.56
N LYS A 296 -19.58 18.53 -22.37
CA LYS A 296 -20.24 19.63 -21.65
C LYS A 296 -20.07 21.00 -22.31
N THR A 297 -19.03 21.19 -23.13
CA THR A 297 -18.82 22.47 -23.82
C THR A 297 -19.63 22.54 -25.12
N MET A 298 -19.86 21.41 -25.78
CA MET A 298 -20.73 21.34 -26.97
C MET A 298 -22.22 21.48 -26.61
N ASP A 299 -22.70 20.83 -25.54
CA ASP A 299 -24.11 20.94 -25.12
C ASP A 299 -24.48 22.37 -24.72
N ARG A 300 -23.56 23.07 -24.04
CA ARG A 300 -23.79 24.46 -23.60
C ARG A 300 -23.69 25.47 -24.76
N ALA A 301 -22.95 25.15 -25.82
CA ALA A 301 -22.88 25.96 -27.03
C ALA A 301 -24.12 25.78 -27.92
N SER A 302 -24.69 24.57 -28.00
CA SER A 302 -25.97 24.33 -28.70
C SER A 302 -27.17 24.93 -27.96
N GLU A 303 -27.15 24.94 -26.62
CA GLU A 303 -28.22 25.54 -25.82
C GLU A 303 -28.22 27.08 -25.92
N PHE A 304 -27.04 27.71 -26.03
CA PHE A 304 -26.92 29.16 -26.23
C PHE A 304 -27.30 29.64 -27.64
N GLN A 305 -27.15 28.79 -28.67
CA GLN A 305 -27.61 29.10 -30.03
C GLN A 305 -29.13 28.96 -30.19
N SER A 306 -29.76 28.01 -29.49
CA SER A 306 -31.23 27.82 -29.46
C SER A 306 -31.99 29.00 -28.82
N ILE A 307 -31.38 29.67 -27.84
CA ILE A 307 -31.99 30.82 -27.15
C ILE A 307 -31.93 32.10 -28.01
N ARG A 308 -30.93 32.23 -28.90
CA ARG A 308 -30.73 33.43 -29.74
C ARG A 308 -31.57 33.45 -31.01
N SER A 309 -32.24 32.35 -31.36
CA SER A 309 -33.03 32.22 -32.59
C SER A 309 -34.54 32.34 -32.40
N LYS A 310 -35.04 32.66 -31.20
CA LYS A 310 -36.47 32.96 -31.02
C LYS A 310 -36.75 34.42 -31.43
N PRO A 311 -37.60 34.67 -32.44
CA PRO A 311 -38.06 36.02 -32.75
C PRO A 311 -38.94 36.53 -31.61
N THR A 312 -38.70 37.77 -31.19
CA THR A 312 -39.58 38.54 -30.31
C THR A 312 -40.97 38.67 -30.96
N PRO A 313 -42.06 38.36 -30.25
CA PRO A 313 -43.39 38.75 -30.70
C PRO A 313 -43.47 40.28 -30.66
N VAL A 314 -43.81 40.86 -31.80
CA VAL A 314 -44.34 42.22 -31.90
C VAL A 314 -45.85 42.09 -31.72
N ASP A 315 -46.41 43.04 -30.98
CA ASP A 315 -47.82 43.25 -30.57
C ASP A 315 -48.23 42.66 -29.21
#